data_AF-A0A3S4J6T4-F1
#
_entry.id   AF-A0A3S4J6T4-F1
#
_cell.length_a   1.000
_cell.length_b   1.000
_cell.length_c   1.000
_cell.angle_alpha   90.00
_cell.angle_beta   90.00
_cell.angle_gamma   90.00
#
_symmetry.space_group_name_H-M   'P 1'
#
loop_
_entity.id
_entity.type
_entity.pdbx_description
1 polymer ?
#
loop_
_entity_poly.entity_id
_entity_poly.type
_entity_poly.pdbx_seq_one_letter_code
_entity_poly.pdbx_strand_id
1 'polypeptide(L)'
;MVEDQMRAWQSLTQPGKMIHLKIRNKDGDLQTVKIKPDVAAFNMGVNELALKLGFGLKASDRYNAEALHQLLGNDLRPEARPGGWVGEWLAKYPDNYEIVNTLARQIKDIWKNNQHHKDGGEPYKLAQRLAMLAHEIDAVPAWNCKSGKDRTGMMDSEIKREIISLHQTHMLSAPGSLPDSGGQKIFQKVLLNSGNLEIQKQNTGGAGNKVMKNLSPEVLNLSYQKRVGDENIWQSVKGISSLITS
;
A
#
# COMPACT_ATOMS: atom_id res chain seq x y z
N MET A 1 -13.45 -11.44 6.18
CA MET A 1 -12.35 -10.50 6.52
C MET A 1 -12.48 -9.17 5.78
N VAL A 2 -12.30 -9.10 4.45
CA VAL A 2 -12.42 -7.80 3.74
C VAL A 2 -13.81 -7.19 3.93
N GLU A 3 -14.87 -7.98 3.73
CA GLU A 3 -16.23 -7.50 4.00
C GLU A 3 -16.42 -7.04 5.45
N ASP A 4 -15.89 -7.77 6.43
CA ASP A 4 -16.02 -7.41 7.85
C ASP A 4 -15.29 -6.09 8.16
N GLN A 5 -14.09 -5.89 7.59
CA GLN A 5 -13.33 -4.64 7.71
C GLN A 5 -14.09 -3.48 7.06
N MET A 6 -14.65 -3.68 5.86
CA MET A 6 -15.43 -2.65 5.19
C MET A 6 -16.71 -2.30 5.95
N ARG A 7 -17.43 -3.31 6.48
CA ARG A 7 -18.59 -3.09 7.36
C ARG A 7 -18.19 -2.33 8.62
N ALA A 8 -17.05 -2.65 9.22
CA ALA A 8 -16.54 -1.91 10.38
C ALA A 8 -16.29 -0.44 10.04
N TRP A 9 -15.58 -0.15 8.94
CA TRP A 9 -15.35 1.23 8.50
C TRP A 9 -16.65 1.97 8.21
N GLN A 10 -17.53 1.39 7.41
CA GLN A 10 -18.85 1.96 7.10
C GLN A 10 -19.66 2.23 8.37
N SER A 11 -19.58 1.35 9.38
CA SER A 11 -20.27 1.57 10.65
C SER A 11 -19.71 2.75 11.42
N LEU A 12 -18.41 3.07 11.28
CA LEU A 12 -17.74 4.15 12.01
C LEU A 12 -17.85 5.50 11.30
N THR A 13 -18.00 5.51 9.97
CA THR A 13 -18.01 6.72 9.13
C THR A 13 -19.41 7.16 8.69
N GLN A 14 -20.48 6.59 9.26
CA GLN A 14 -21.86 6.96 8.90
C GLN A 14 -22.11 8.47 9.08
N PRO A 15 -22.87 9.12 8.17
CA PRO A 15 -23.22 10.53 8.30
C PRO A 15 -23.82 10.85 9.68
N GLY A 16 -23.30 11.89 10.32
CA GLY A 16 -23.75 12.33 11.65
C GLY A 16 -23.24 11.50 12.83
N LYS A 17 -22.52 10.39 12.60
CA LYS A 17 -21.95 9.59 13.68
C LYS A 17 -20.73 10.27 14.30
N MET A 18 -20.73 10.35 15.62
CA MET A 18 -19.62 10.84 16.43
C MET A 18 -19.23 9.79 17.47
N ILE A 19 -17.98 9.37 17.43
CA ILE A 19 -17.41 8.45 18.42
C ILE A 19 -17.01 9.26 19.65
N HIS A 20 -17.35 8.78 20.83
CA HIS A 20 -17.00 9.41 22.10
C HIS A 20 -16.05 8.47 22.84
N LEU A 21 -14.77 8.84 22.91
CA LEU A 21 -13.76 8.09 23.65
C LEU A 21 -13.47 8.76 24.99
N LYS A 22 -13.37 7.96 26.05
CA LYS A 22 -12.92 8.45 27.35
C LYS A 22 -11.41 8.24 27.46
N ILE A 23 -10.64 9.32 27.46
CA ILE A 23 -9.18 9.30 27.47
C ILE A 23 -8.71 10.05 28.71
N ARG A 24 -7.66 9.56 29.38
CA ARG A 24 -7.03 10.29 30.49
C ARG A 24 -6.09 11.35 29.95
N ASN A 25 -6.20 12.58 30.46
CA ASN A 25 -5.23 13.63 30.17
C ASN A 25 -3.91 13.37 30.94
N LYS A 26 -2.92 14.25 30.75
CA LYS A 26 -1.63 14.19 31.43
C LYS A 26 -1.71 14.21 32.98
N ASP A 27 -2.81 14.74 33.51
CA ASP A 27 -3.07 14.90 34.95
C ASP A 27 -3.86 13.70 35.53
N GLY A 28 -4.24 12.74 34.67
CA GLY A 28 -4.98 11.52 35.05
C GLY A 28 -6.51 11.66 34.97
N ASP A 29 -7.03 12.86 34.70
CA ASP A 29 -8.46 13.13 34.61
C ASP A 29 -9.08 12.54 33.36
N LEU A 30 -10.28 11.98 33.51
CA LEU A 30 -11.02 11.38 32.40
C LEU A 30 -11.72 12.47 31.58
N GLN A 31 -11.35 12.58 30.31
CA GLN A 31 -11.95 13.52 29.36
C GLN A 31 -12.67 12.77 28.24
N THR A 32 -13.79 13.33 27.77
CA THR A 32 -14.48 12.79 26.60
C THR A 32 -13.96 13.47 25.34
N VAL A 33 -13.31 12.70 24.48
CA VAL A 33 -12.84 13.13 23.17
C VAL A 33 -13.86 12.71 22.11
N LYS A 34 -14.27 13.67 21.29
CA LYS A 34 -15.18 13.46 20.16
C LYS A 34 -14.36 13.20 18.90
N ILE A 35 -14.67 12.11 18.20
CA ILE A 35 -13.96 11.68 17.00
C ILE A 35 -14.97 11.42 15.89
N LYS A 36 -14.73 12.02 14.73
CA LYS A 36 -15.43 11.72 13.50
C LYS A 36 -14.41 11.19 12.50
N PRO A 37 -14.27 9.86 12.34
CA PRO A 37 -13.36 9.30 11.35
C PRO A 37 -13.81 9.67 9.94
N ASP A 38 -12.85 10.05 9.10
CA ASP A 38 -13.04 10.20 7.66
C ASP A 38 -12.02 9.28 6.98
N VAL A 39 -12.49 8.23 6.32
CA VAL A 39 -11.65 7.10 5.89
C VAL A 39 -11.98 6.71 4.46
N ALA A 40 -10.96 6.77 3.58
CA ALA A 40 -10.99 6.18 2.25
C ALA A 40 -10.33 4.79 2.33
N ALA A 41 -11.15 3.73 2.33
CA ALA A 41 -10.68 2.36 2.55
C ALA A 41 -10.43 1.60 1.23
N PHE A 42 -9.18 1.20 1.00
CA PHE A 42 -8.73 0.51 -0.20
C PHE A 42 -8.39 -0.97 0.07
N ASN A 43 -8.65 -1.83 -0.91
CA ASN A 43 -8.34 -3.26 -0.89
C ASN A 43 -7.62 -3.67 -2.17
N MET A 44 -6.41 -4.22 -2.05
CA MET A 44 -5.59 -4.60 -3.20
C MET A 44 -5.22 -6.07 -3.14
N GLY A 45 -5.59 -6.81 -4.20
CA GLY A 45 -5.16 -8.18 -4.38
C GLY A 45 -3.72 -8.24 -4.88
N VAL A 46 -2.77 -8.51 -3.99
CA VAL A 46 -1.31 -8.52 -4.29
C VAL A 46 -0.69 -9.92 -4.28
N ASN A 47 -1.54 -10.95 -4.28
CA ASN A 47 -1.13 -12.36 -4.31
C ASN A 47 -1.38 -12.97 -5.69
N GLU A 48 -0.93 -14.20 -5.88
CA GLU A 48 -1.01 -14.92 -7.15
C GLU A 48 -2.45 -15.18 -7.57
N LEU A 49 -3.33 -15.57 -6.64
CA LEU A 49 -4.74 -15.80 -6.95
C LEU A 49 -5.41 -14.54 -7.51
N ALA A 50 -5.08 -13.37 -6.97
CA ALA A 50 -5.58 -12.11 -7.48
C ALA A 50 -4.93 -11.72 -8.82
N LEU A 51 -3.59 -11.65 -8.86
CA LEU A 51 -2.84 -11.08 -9.98
C LEU A 51 -2.66 -12.03 -11.18
N LYS A 52 -2.90 -13.34 -11.01
CA LYS A 52 -2.85 -14.34 -12.09
C LYS A 52 -4.22 -14.90 -12.44
N LEU A 53 -5.10 -15.09 -11.44
CA LEU A 53 -6.40 -15.75 -11.61
C LEU A 53 -7.61 -14.82 -11.43
N GLY A 54 -7.39 -13.54 -11.10
CA GLY A 54 -8.45 -12.55 -10.96
C GLY A 54 -9.31 -12.69 -9.70
N PHE A 55 -8.90 -13.49 -8.73
CA PHE A 55 -9.73 -13.80 -7.57
C PHE A 55 -9.92 -12.57 -6.66
N GLY A 56 -11.18 -12.24 -6.37
CA GLY A 56 -11.56 -11.15 -5.45
C GLY A 56 -11.42 -9.73 -6.02
N LEU A 57 -10.98 -9.55 -7.28
CA LEU A 57 -10.76 -8.23 -7.88
C LEU A 57 -12.06 -7.42 -7.99
N LYS A 58 -13.13 -8.01 -8.52
CA LYS A 58 -14.43 -7.32 -8.68
C LYS A 58 -15.02 -6.81 -7.36
N ALA A 59 -14.87 -7.57 -6.28
CA ALA A 59 -15.31 -7.14 -4.95
C ALA A 59 -14.45 -5.99 -4.42
N SER A 60 -13.12 -6.09 -4.60
CA SER A 60 -12.17 -5.05 -4.19
C SER A 60 -12.39 -3.75 -4.98
N ASP A 61 -12.59 -3.83 -6.29
CA ASP A 61 -12.81 -2.68 -7.17
C ASP A 61 -14.07 -1.90 -6.78
N ARG A 62 -15.13 -2.57 -6.33
CA ARG A 62 -16.34 -1.88 -5.85
C ARG A 62 -16.03 -0.96 -4.68
N TYR A 63 -15.28 -1.45 -3.69
CA TYR A 63 -14.88 -0.65 -2.53
C TYR A 63 -13.86 0.43 -2.93
N ASN A 64 -12.90 0.08 -3.78
CA ASN A 64 -11.86 1.01 -4.24
C ASN A 64 -12.45 2.17 -5.06
N ALA A 65 -13.50 1.95 -5.85
CA ALA A 65 -14.13 3.02 -6.63
C ALA A 65 -14.72 4.11 -5.73
N GLU A 66 -15.41 3.73 -4.65
CA GLU A 66 -15.93 4.67 -3.65
C GLU A 66 -14.79 5.45 -2.98
N ALA A 67 -13.75 4.74 -2.54
CA ALA A 67 -12.58 5.36 -1.90
C ALA A 67 -11.79 6.27 -2.87
N LEU A 68 -11.70 5.92 -4.16
CA LEU A 68 -11.08 6.76 -5.19
C LEU A 68 -11.88 8.06 -5.39
N HIS A 69 -13.20 8.00 -5.39
CA HIS A 69 -14.02 9.20 -5.52
C HIS A 69 -13.88 10.13 -4.32
N GLN A 70 -13.73 9.58 -3.11
CA GLN A 70 -13.44 10.37 -1.91
C GLN A 70 -12.05 11.01 -1.96
N LEU A 71 -11.03 10.25 -2.38
CA LEU A 71 -9.65 10.73 -2.42
C LEU A 71 -9.37 11.70 -3.58
N LEU A 72 -9.83 11.38 -4.80
CA LEU A 72 -9.46 12.04 -6.06
C LEU A 72 -10.62 12.75 -6.77
N GLY A 73 -11.85 12.64 -6.24
CA GLY A 73 -13.06 13.20 -6.86
C GLY A 73 -13.71 12.29 -7.91
N ASN A 74 -14.82 12.76 -8.49
CA ASN A 74 -15.64 11.99 -9.42
C ASN A 74 -14.97 11.80 -10.81
N ASP A 75 -14.12 12.73 -11.23
CA ASP A 75 -13.42 12.65 -12.52
C ASP A 75 -12.09 11.90 -12.40
N LEU A 76 -12.16 10.59 -12.66
CA LEU A 76 -11.01 9.69 -12.60
C LEU A 76 -10.22 9.60 -13.93
N ARG A 77 -10.43 10.52 -14.88
CA ARG A 77 -9.58 10.61 -16.07
C ARG A 77 -8.17 11.08 -15.69
N PRO A 78 -7.09 10.45 -16.20
CA PRO A 78 -5.71 10.79 -15.83
C PRO A 78 -5.36 12.26 -16.01
N GLU A 79 -5.86 12.92 -17.05
CA GLU A 79 -5.63 14.33 -17.34
C GLU A 79 -6.46 15.30 -16.49
N ALA A 80 -7.51 14.81 -15.82
CA ALA A 80 -8.38 15.65 -15.01
C ALA A 80 -7.68 16.06 -13.70
N ARG A 81 -7.81 17.33 -13.32
CA ARG A 81 -7.35 17.81 -12.02
C ARG A 81 -7.99 16.96 -10.89
N PRO A 82 -7.23 16.56 -9.87
CA PRO A 82 -7.80 15.83 -8.75
C PRO A 82 -8.80 16.71 -7.98
N GLY A 83 -9.95 16.14 -7.65
CA GLY A 83 -10.89 16.66 -6.66
C GLY A 83 -10.75 15.89 -5.35
N GLY A 84 -11.83 15.79 -4.57
CA GLY A 84 -11.84 15.07 -3.30
C GLY A 84 -10.83 15.65 -2.31
N TRP A 85 -10.34 14.81 -1.39
CA TRP A 85 -9.33 15.20 -0.41
C TRP A 85 -8.08 15.84 -1.06
N VAL A 86 -7.61 15.29 -2.18
CA VAL A 86 -6.42 15.81 -2.88
C VAL A 86 -6.68 17.20 -3.45
N GLY A 87 -7.83 17.42 -4.08
CA GLY A 87 -8.19 18.74 -4.63
C GLY A 87 -8.35 19.80 -3.54
N GLU A 88 -8.97 19.43 -2.42
CA GLU A 88 -9.12 20.31 -1.25
C GLU A 88 -7.77 20.68 -0.62
N TRP A 89 -6.83 19.73 -0.57
CA TRP A 89 -5.49 19.96 -0.05
C TRP A 89 -4.67 20.86 -0.97
N LEU A 90 -4.68 20.59 -2.29
CA LEU A 90 -3.96 21.40 -3.28
C LEU A 90 -4.44 22.85 -3.36
N ALA A 91 -5.71 23.11 -3.04
CA ALA A 91 -6.23 24.47 -2.95
C ALA A 91 -5.60 25.29 -1.80
N LYS A 92 -5.06 24.61 -0.77
CA LYS A 92 -4.40 25.23 0.39
C LYS A 92 -2.89 25.23 0.26
N TYR A 93 -2.31 24.22 -0.38
CA TYR A 93 -0.87 23.98 -0.45
C TYR A 93 -0.41 23.75 -1.90
N PRO A 94 -0.33 24.80 -2.72
CA PRO A 94 -0.03 24.67 -4.14
C PRO A 94 1.43 24.27 -4.43
N ASP A 95 2.37 24.45 -3.50
CA ASP A 95 3.80 24.27 -3.75
C ASP A 95 4.19 22.79 -4.00
N ASN A 96 3.46 21.83 -3.43
CA ASN A 96 3.70 20.39 -3.63
C ASN A 96 2.97 19.83 -4.86
N TYR A 97 2.43 20.70 -5.73
CA TYR A 97 1.57 20.31 -6.84
C TYR A 97 2.17 19.21 -7.71
N GLU A 98 3.45 19.30 -8.07
CA GLU A 98 4.06 18.38 -9.03
C GLU A 98 4.05 16.92 -8.56
N ILE A 99 4.46 16.65 -7.32
CA ILE A 99 4.51 15.29 -6.76
C ILE A 99 3.09 14.76 -6.55
N VAL A 100 2.23 15.55 -5.92
CA VAL A 100 0.83 15.18 -5.63
C VAL A 100 0.06 14.91 -6.93
N ASN A 101 0.20 15.79 -7.93
CA ASN A 101 -0.45 15.63 -9.22
C ASN A 101 0.11 14.42 -9.96
N THR A 102 1.43 14.18 -9.92
CA THR A 102 2.03 12.99 -10.56
C THR A 102 1.49 11.70 -9.95
N LEU A 103 1.45 11.59 -8.61
CA LEU A 103 0.87 10.42 -7.93
C LEU A 103 -0.62 10.25 -8.27
N ALA A 104 -1.40 11.33 -8.24
CA ALA A 104 -2.81 11.30 -8.61
C ALA A 104 -3.02 10.81 -10.05
N ARG A 105 -2.23 11.32 -11.01
CA ARG A 105 -2.25 10.88 -12.42
C ARG A 105 -1.89 9.40 -12.54
N GLN A 106 -0.82 8.95 -11.88
CA GLN A 106 -0.42 7.54 -11.90
C GLN A 106 -1.51 6.63 -11.33
N ILE A 107 -2.18 7.02 -10.23
CA ILE A 107 -3.30 6.25 -9.65
C ILE A 107 -4.47 6.17 -10.64
N LYS A 108 -4.85 7.30 -11.25
CA LYS A 108 -5.92 7.33 -12.27
C LYS A 108 -5.56 6.48 -13.49
N ASP A 109 -4.32 6.52 -13.96
CA ASP A 109 -3.82 5.69 -15.06
C ASP A 109 -3.84 4.19 -14.73
N ILE A 110 -3.37 3.82 -13.54
CA ILE A 110 -3.40 2.43 -13.06
C ILE A 110 -4.84 1.94 -13.01
N TRP A 111 -5.75 2.74 -12.47
CA TRP A 111 -7.17 2.41 -12.34
C TRP A 111 -7.86 2.28 -13.70
N LYS A 112 -7.74 3.30 -14.57
CA LYS A 112 -8.35 3.34 -15.91
C LYS A 112 -7.95 2.11 -16.75
N ASN A 113 -6.70 1.68 -16.62
CA ASN A 113 -6.14 0.58 -17.40
C ASN A 113 -6.17 -0.77 -16.67
N ASN A 114 -6.80 -0.85 -15.49
CA ASN A 114 -6.82 -2.04 -14.63
C ASN A 114 -5.42 -2.65 -14.38
N GLN A 115 -4.38 -1.81 -14.29
CA GLN A 115 -3.01 -2.29 -14.13
C GLN A 115 -2.79 -2.95 -12.75
N HIS A 116 -3.63 -2.64 -11.75
CA HIS A 116 -3.63 -3.26 -10.43
C HIS A 116 -4.18 -4.70 -10.43
N HIS A 117 -4.79 -5.15 -11.53
CA HIS A 117 -5.22 -6.54 -11.72
C HIS A 117 -4.09 -7.47 -12.18
N LYS A 118 -2.92 -6.90 -12.50
CA LYS A 118 -1.77 -7.63 -13.03
C LYS A 118 -0.53 -7.24 -12.28
N ASP A 119 0.36 -8.22 -12.08
CA ASP A 119 1.69 -7.98 -11.55
C ASP A 119 2.43 -6.92 -12.38
N GLY A 120 2.61 -7.16 -13.68
CA GLY A 120 3.26 -6.22 -14.59
C GLY A 120 4.64 -5.76 -14.11
N GLY A 121 5.35 -6.58 -13.34
CA GLY A 121 6.66 -6.22 -12.78
C GLY A 121 6.58 -5.45 -11.46
N GLU A 122 5.40 -5.11 -10.94
CA GLU A 122 5.21 -4.31 -9.72
C GLU A 122 3.87 -4.65 -9.01
N PRO A 123 3.82 -5.69 -8.17
CA PRO A 123 2.55 -6.17 -7.57
C PRO A 123 1.81 -5.13 -6.71
N TYR A 124 2.54 -4.22 -6.06
CA TYR A 124 1.99 -3.23 -5.13
C TYR A 124 1.73 -1.86 -5.77
N LYS A 125 1.79 -1.74 -7.10
CA LYS A 125 1.85 -0.43 -7.78
C LYS A 125 0.78 0.57 -7.32
N LEU A 126 -0.49 0.14 -7.23
CA LEU A 126 -1.58 0.98 -6.79
C LEU A 126 -1.49 1.29 -5.29
N ALA A 127 -1.24 0.27 -4.47
CA ALA A 127 -1.21 0.41 -3.01
C ALA A 127 -0.07 1.34 -2.54
N GLN A 128 1.11 1.21 -3.14
CA GLN A 128 2.28 2.06 -2.86
C GLN A 128 1.95 3.53 -3.15
N ARG A 129 1.38 3.82 -4.33
CA ARG A 129 1.08 5.19 -4.75
C ARG A 129 -0.04 5.81 -3.92
N LEU A 130 -1.04 5.04 -3.52
CA LEU A 130 -2.07 5.50 -2.58
C LEU A 130 -1.47 5.87 -1.23
N ALA A 131 -0.56 5.05 -0.68
CA ALA A 131 0.08 5.34 0.60
C ALA A 131 0.99 6.57 0.54
N MET A 132 1.76 6.71 -0.55
CA MET A 132 2.59 7.90 -0.78
C MET A 132 1.73 9.15 -0.96
N LEU A 133 0.68 9.09 -1.79
CA LEU A 133 -0.23 10.22 -2.00
C LEU A 133 -0.90 10.66 -0.70
N ALA A 134 -1.37 9.70 0.12
CA ALA A 134 -1.94 10.00 1.42
C ALA A 134 -0.95 10.75 2.32
N HIS A 135 0.33 10.34 2.34
CA HIS A 135 1.37 11.05 3.07
C HIS A 135 1.59 12.48 2.57
N GLU A 136 1.68 12.66 1.24
CA GLU A 136 1.93 13.97 0.61
C GLU A 136 0.79 14.99 0.83
N ILE A 137 -0.42 14.51 1.18
CA ILE A 137 -1.58 15.38 1.47
C ILE A 137 -1.93 15.45 2.96
N ASP A 138 -0.98 15.11 3.84
CA ASP A 138 -1.15 15.08 5.31
C ASP A 138 -2.26 14.15 5.82
N ALA A 139 -2.71 13.20 5.00
CA ALA A 139 -3.55 12.11 5.46
C ALA A 139 -2.70 11.06 6.18
N VAL A 140 -3.34 10.22 6.99
CA VAL A 140 -2.66 9.14 7.72
C VAL A 140 -2.74 7.85 6.91
N PRO A 141 -1.67 7.41 6.20
CA PRO A 141 -1.68 6.14 5.53
C PRO A 141 -1.61 5.00 6.57
N ALA A 142 -2.54 4.06 6.47
CA ALA A 142 -2.53 2.82 7.25
C ALA A 142 -2.73 1.64 6.31
N TRP A 143 -1.91 0.60 6.45
CA TRP A 143 -2.01 -0.61 5.63
C TRP A 143 -1.76 -1.86 6.46
N ASN A 144 -2.47 -2.93 6.11
CA ASN A 144 -2.29 -4.23 6.71
C ASN A 144 -2.72 -5.33 5.74
N CYS A 145 -2.15 -6.52 5.94
CA CYS A 145 -2.71 -7.77 5.44
C CYS A 145 -3.41 -8.53 6.57
N LYS A 146 -3.91 -9.74 6.27
CA LYS A 146 -4.56 -10.62 7.26
C LYS A 146 -3.71 -10.86 8.52
N SER A 147 -2.41 -11.09 8.36
CA SER A 147 -1.52 -11.48 9.45
C SER A 147 -0.65 -10.34 9.99
N GLY A 148 -0.70 -9.17 9.34
CA GLY A 148 0.12 -8.00 9.69
C GLY A 148 1.60 -8.09 9.32
N LYS A 149 2.06 -9.18 8.67
CA LYS A 149 3.50 -9.47 8.53
C LYS A 149 4.00 -9.50 7.09
N ASP A 150 3.69 -10.56 6.33
CA ASP A 150 4.37 -10.83 5.05
C ASP A 150 4.07 -9.78 3.97
N ARG A 151 2.79 -9.66 3.59
CA ARG A 151 2.34 -8.67 2.60
C ARG A 151 2.37 -7.24 3.13
N THR A 152 2.16 -7.05 4.44
CA THR A 152 2.29 -5.74 5.09
C THR A 152 3.74 -5.25 5.00
N GLY A 153 4.70 -6.10 5.37
CA GLY A 153 6.12 -5.78 5.33
C GLY A 153 6.66 -5.64 3.91
N MET A 154 6.12 -6.40 2.95
CA MET A 154 6.46 -6.19 1.54
C MET A 154 5.95 -4.82 1.04
N MET A 155 4.71 -4.43 1.38
CA MET A 155 4.19 -3.10 1.04
C MET A 155 5.03 -1.98 1.67
N ASP A 156 5.39 -2.11 2.94
CA ASP A 156 6.31 -1.19 3.63
C ASP A 156 7.65 -1.07 2.91
N SER A 157 8.22 -2.21 2.49
CA SER A 157 9.50 -2.24 1.77
C SER A 157 9.41 -1.58 0.40
N GLU A 158 8.31 -1.80 -0.32
CA GLU A 158 8.03 -1.16 -1.61
C GLU A 158 7.90 0.38 -1.46
N ILE A 159 7.18 0.86 -0.44
CA ILE A 159 7.04 2.30 -0.16
C ILE A 159 8.41 2.91 0.19
N LYS A 160 9.16 2.31 1.11
CA LYS A 160 10.48 2.80 1.53
C LYS A 160 11.45 2.86 0.36
N ARG A 161 11.47 1.84 -0.51
CA ARG A 161 12.31 1.85 -1.73
C ARG A 161 11.98 3.06 -2.60
N GLU A 162 10.70 3.30 -2.87
CA GLU A 162 10.29 4.38 -3.77
C GLU A 162 10.56 5.77 -3.16
N ILE A 163 10.31 5.96 -1.86
CA ILE A 163 10.61 7.23 -1.19
C ILE A 163 12.12 7.51 -1.18
N ILE A 164 12.96 6.50 -0.92
CA ILE A 164 14.42 6.66 -1.00
C ILE A 164 14.85 7.00 -2.43
N SER A 165 14.26 6.35 -3.43
CA SER A 165 14.52 6.65 -4.84
C SER A 165 14.13 8.08 -5.19
N LEU A 166 12.91 8.50 -4.82
CA LEU A 166 12.41 9.86 -5.01
C LEU A 166 13.32 10.89 -4.35
N HIS A 167 13.79 10.62 -3.13
CA HIS A 167 14.71 11.52 -2.44
C HIS A 167 16.06 11.66 -3.16
N GLN A 168 16.54 10.58 -3.79
CA GLN A 168 17.84 10.58 -4.49
C GLN A 168 17.77 11.15 -5.91
N THR A 169 16.66 10.95 -6.61
CA THR A 169 16.53 11.31 -8.04
C THR A 169 15.61 12.49 -8.30
N HIS A 170 14.84 12.91 -7.30
CA HIS A 170 13.74 13.87 -7.42
C HIS A 170 12.68 13.47 -8.45
N MET A 171 12.56 12.18 -8.77
CA MET A 171 11.61 11.64 -9.73
C MET A 171 10.90 10.39 -9.20
N LEU A 172 9.60 10.32 -9.45
CA LEU A 172 8.79 9.12 -9.22
C LEU A 172 9.00 8.10 -10.35
N SER A 173 9.10 6.83 -9.98
CA SER A 173 9.19 5.71 -10.90
C SER A 173 7.88 5.51 -11.67
N ALA A 174 8.00 5.19 -12.95
CA ALA A 174 6.85 4.80 -13.77
C ALA A 174 6.21 3.49 -13.25
N PRO A 175 4.87 3.41 -13.16
CA PRO A 175 4.20 2.19 -12.73
C PRO A 175 4.43 1.00 -13.65
N GLY A 176 4.45 -0.20 -13.08
CA GLY A 176 4.51 -1.45 -13.84
C GLY A 176 5.86 -1.69 -14.51
N SER A 177 6.93 -1.30 -13.85
CA SER A 177 8.30 -1.55 -14.29
C SER A 177 9.12 -2.24 -13.20
N LEU A 178 10.10 -3.03 -13.62
CA LEU A 178 11.13 -3.50 -12.70
C LEU A 178 12.02 -2.32 -12.31
N PRO A 179 12.49 -2.25 -11.05
CA PRO A 179 13.50 -1.27 -10.67
C PRO A 179 14.77 -1.48 -11.51
N ASP A 180 15.46 -0.39 -11.83
CA ASP A 180 16.80 -0.48 -12.41
C ASP A 180 17.81 -1.02 -11.38
N SER A 181 19.08 -1.13 -11.78
CA SER A 181 20.12 -1.67 -10.88
C SER A 181 20.30 -0.86 -9.59
N GLY A 182 20.06 0.46 -9.62
CA GLY A 182 20.10 1.31 -8.43
C GLY A 182 18.90 1.04 -7.52
N GLY A 183 17.70 1.00 -8.10
CA GLY A 183 16.45 0.68 -7.42
C GLY A 183 16.44 -0.72 -6.81
N GLN A 184 17.03 -1.72 -7.49
CA GLN A 184 17.22 -3.07 -6.95
C GLN A 184 18.13 -3.04 -5.71
N LYS A 185 19.26 -2.33 -5.75
CA LYS A 185 20.16 -2.18 -4.59
C LYS A 185 19.48 -1.50 -3.40
N ILE A 186 18.68 -0.46 -3.64
CA ILE A 186 17.87 0.17 -2.60
C ILE A 186 16.90 -0.86 -2.02
N PHE A 187 16.20 -1.60 -2.88
CA PHE A 187 15.20 -2.56 -2.44
C PHE A 187 15.81 -3.68 -1.59
N GLN A 188 16.96 -4.22 -2.01
CA GLN A 188 17.73 -5.21 -1.26
C GLN A 188 18.08 -4.70 0.15
N LYS A 189 18.58 -3.46 0.27
CA LYS A 189 18.90 -2.86 1.56
C LYS A 189 17.67 -2.67 2.44
N VAL A 190 16.57 -2.20 1.87
CA VAL A 190 15.31 -2.02 2.60
C VAL A 190 14.82 -3.37 3.13
N LEU A 191 14.75 -4.39 2.27
CA LEU A 191 14.26 -5.71 2.64
C LEU A 191 15.04 -6.35 3.81
N LEU A 192 16.34 -6.09 3.88
CA LEU A 192 17.20 -6.62 4.95
C LEU A 192 17.20 -5.79 6.23
N ASN A 193 16.91 -4.48 6.16
CA ASN A 193 17.21 -3.55 7.27
C ASN A 193 16.01 -2.68 7.70
N SER A 194 14.79 -2.96 7.26
CA SER A 194 13.62 -2.10 7.52
C SER A 194 12.75 -2.51 8.71
N GLY A 195 13.15 -3.52 9.51
CA GLY A 195 12.40 -4.01 10.67
C GLY A 195 11.38 -5.13 10.38
N ASN A 196 11.11 -5.41 9.09
CA ASN A 196 10.07 -6.36 8.70
C ASN A 196 10.43 -7.82 9.05
N LEU A 197 11.72 -8.16 9.00
CA LEU A 197 12.21 -9.51 9.37
C LEU A 197 12.11 -9.74 10.88
N GLU A 198 12.32 -8.70 11.69
CA GLU A 198 12.17 -8.71 13.13
C GLU A 198 10.71 -8.91 13.52
N ILE A 199 9.78 -8.20 12.87
CA ILE A 199 8.33 -8.39 13.07
C ILE A 199 7.95 -9.85 12.78
N GLN A 200 8.43 -10.42 11.68
CA GLN A 200 8.18 -11.83 11.39
C GLN A 200 8.73 -12.73 12.50
N LYS A 201 10.01 -12.56 12.86
CA LYS A 201 10.69 -13.38 13.87
C LYS A 201 9.99 -13.32 15.23
N GLN A 202 9.56 -12.14 15.67
CA GLN A 202 8.84 -11.98 16.94
C GLN A 202 7.50 -12.71 16.97
N ASN A 203 6.85 -12.84 15.81
CA ASN A 203 5.54 -13.49 15.71
C ASN A 203 5.59 -14.99 15.40
N THR A 204 6.63 -15.47 14.71
CA THR A 204 6.70 -16.87 14.24
C THR A 204 7.94 -17.63 14.68
N GLY A 205 8.83 -17.01 15.47
CA GLY A 205 10.09 -17.59 15.92
C GLY A 205 11.22 -17.61 14.87
N GLY A 206 10.92 -17.24 13.63
CA GLY A 206 11.88 -17.25 12.52
C GLY A 206 11.73 -16.05 11.59
N ALA A 207 12.85 -15.49 11.16
CA ALA A 207 12.86 -14.42 10.18
C ALA A 207 12.55 -14.94 8.77
N GLY A 208 11.87 -14.12 7.98
CA GLY A 208 11.63 -14.35 6.57
C GLY A 208 10.38 -13.63 6.07
N ASN A 209 10.05 -13.82 4.79
CA ASN A 209 8.82 -13.29 4.21
C ASN A 209 8.17 -14.30 3.25
N LYS A 210 6.94 -14.75 3.55
CA LYS A 210 6.20 -15.74 2.75
C LYS A 210 5.81 -15.24 1.36
N VAL A 211 5.92 -13.94 1.09
CA VAL A 211 5.80 -13.38 -0.25
C VAL A 211 6.94 -13.84 -1.15
N MET A 212 8.13 -14.09 -0.58
CA MET A 212 9.28 -14.61 -1.32
C MET A 212 9.19 -16.12 -1.45
N LYS A 213 8.48 -16.56 -2.49
CA LYS A 213 8.27 -17.97 -2.78
C LYS A 213 8.35 -18.23 -4.27
N ASN A 214 8.73 -19.47 -4.58
CA ASN A 214 8.71 -20.00 -5.94
C ASN A 214 7.58 -21.04 -6.00
N LEU A 215 6.67 -20.87 -6.94
CA LEU A 215 5.57 -21.77 -7.24
C LEU A 215 5.89 -22.59 -8.48
N SER A 216 5.35 -23.80 -8.52
CA SER A 216 5.31 -24.64 -9.72
C SER A 216 3.87 -24.69 -10.24
N PRO A 217 3.62 -24.44 -11.54
CA PRO A 217 4.59 -24.02 -12.56
C PRO A 217 5.06 -22.56 -12.39
N GLU A 218 6.26 -22.23 -12.90
CA GLU A 218 6.90 -20.92 -12.73
C GLU A 218 6.07 -19.73 -13.25
N VAL A 219 5.18 -19.97 -14.22
CA VAL A 219 4.26 -18.95 -14.75
C VAL A 219 3.36 -18.34 -13.67
N LEU A 220 3.14 -19.06 -12.56
CA LEU A 220 2.40 -18.56 -11.40
C LEU A 220 3.20 -17.59 -10.53
N ASN A 221 4.53 -17.53 -10.68
CA ASN A 221 5.37 -16.62 -9.91
C ASN A 221 5.04 -15.16 -10.22
N LEU A 222 5.07 -14.35 -9.16
CA LEU A 222 5.09 -12.90 -9.26
C LEU A 222 6.53 -12.41 -9.43
N SER A 223 6.67 -11.15 -9.80
CA SER A 223 7.91 -10.51 -10.21
C SER A 223 8.90 -10.25 -9.08
N TYR A 224 8.59 -10.62 -7.83
CA TYR A 224 9.41 -10.29 -6.66
C TYR A 224 10.89 -10.68 -6.81
N GLN A 225 11.20 -11.89 -7.29
CA GLN A 225 12.59 -12.32 -7.49
C GLN A 225 13.32 -11.40 -8.49
N LYS A 226 12.66 -11.04 -9.59
CA LYS A 226 13.19 -10.10 -10.59
C LYS A 226 13.32 -8.68 -10.04
N ARG A 227 12.41 -8.26 -9.15
CA ARG A 227 12.49 -6.95 -8.48
C ARG A 227 13.64 -6.89 -7.47
N VAL A 228 13.98 -8.00 -6.82
CA VAL A 228 15.15 -8.07 -5.93
C VAL A 228 16.45 -8.09 -6.73
N GLY A 229 16.51 -8.87 -7.82
CA GLY A 229 17.66 -8.89 -8.74
C GLY A 229 18.93 -9.52 -8.19
N ASP A 230 18.90 -10.09 -6.98
CA ASP A 230 20.02 -10.78 -6.35
C ASP A 230 19.52 -12.04 -5.63
N GLU A 231 20.05 -13.19 -6.03
CA GLU A 231 19.62 -14.50 -5.53
C GLU A 231 20.00 -14.72 -4.06
N ASN A 232 21.16 -14.22 -3.62
CA ASN A 232 21.61 -14.36 -2.23
C ASN A 232 20.70 -13.55 -1.31
N ILE A 233 20.35 -12.33 -1.72
CA ILE A 233 19.41 -11.48 -0.98
C ILE A 233 18.02 -12.11 -0.99
N TRP A 234 17.57 -12.63 -2.12
CA TRP A 234 16.29 -13.33 -2.24
C TRP A 234 16.18 -14.50 -1.25
N GLN A 235 17.18 -15.38 -1.19
CA GLN A 235 17.18 -16.50 -0.24
C GLN A 235 17.27 -16.02 1.22
N SER A 236 18.06 -14.99 1.49
CA SER A 236 18.21 -14.42 2.83
C SER A 236 16.89 -13.87 3.37
N VAL A 237 16.15 -13.11 2.54
CA VAL A 237 14.89 -12.48 2.95
C VAL A 237 13.73 -13.46 2.94
N LYS A 238 13.74 -14.48 2.06
CA LYS A 238 12.82 -15.63 2.15
C LYS A 238 12.94 -16.31 3.51
N GLY A 239 14.16 -16.50 3.98
CA GLY A 239 14.46 -17.07 5.29
C GLY A 239 13.81 -18.44 5.48
N ILE A 240 13.46 -18.76 6.72
CA ILE A 240 12.79 -20.04 7.07
C ILE A 240 11.26 -19.93 7.05
N SER A 241 10.71 -18.82 6.56
CA SER A 241 9.26 -18.57 6.55
C SER A 241 8.46 -19.64 5.79
N SER A 242 9.07 -20.28 4.79
CA SER A 242 8.47 -21.40 4.05
C SER A 242 8.42 -22.72 4.84
N LEU A 243 9.20 -22.85 5.90
CA LEU A 243 9.24 -24.04 6.77
C LEU A 243 8.36 -23.88 8.02
N ILE A 244 7.94 -22.66 8.33
CA ILE A 244 7.11 -22.36 9.49
C ILE A 244 5.64 -22.32 9.09
N THR A 245 4.95 -23.44 9.31
CA THR A 245 3.49 -23.52 9.30
C THR A 245 2.96 -22.92 10.60
N SER A 246 2.29 -21.77 10.47
CA SER A 246 1.54 -21.10 11.53
C SER A 246 0.06 -21.21 11.22
#